data_AF-A0A813M1Y5-F1
#
_entry.id   AF-A0A813M1Y5-F1
#
_cell.length_a   1.000
_cell.length_b   1.000
_cell.length_c   1.000
_cell.angle_alpha   90.00
_cell.angle_beta   90.00
_cell.angle_gamma   90.00
#
_symmetry.space_group_name_H-M   'P 1'
#
loop_
_entity.id
_entity.type
_entity.pdbx_description
1 polymer ?
#
loop_
_entity_poly.entity_id
_entity_poly.type
_entity_poly.pdbx_seq_one_letter_code
_entity_poly.pdbx_strand_id
1 'polypeptide(L)'
;MAPESFARVFSPKSDLYGVGATLLFAATGLEPGSLPQQRLCIQFRKALLGTIWEREEPWLAELLDGLLAPAPEDRFSSAAEASGFLQRARLCGGKQGGLPPGSEVALPSSSLDPPRGSGVRVERSGFNLRVLFPPPDLGDSLPTGAFAIAWTAFTAVWTAGVLSAGAPVMALFSLPFWGAGGSLLKDGFGPLLRGATELRIGRDEWSYGRLGSNKPIAEGSTAQLLCRDASLAARGSLTLEEGVLEQRCGQGLRPVERDWLT
;
A
#
# COMPACT_ATOMS: atom_id res chain seq x y z
N MET A 1 -22.84 18.24 -16.78
CA MET A 1 -23.60 19.48 -16.49
C MET A 1 -24.94 19.10 -15.88
N ALA A 2 -25.56 19.98 -15.08
CA ALA A 2 -26.87 19.71 -14.50
C ALA A 2 -27.97 19.74 -15.58
N PRO A 3 -29.05 18.94 -15.47
CA PRO A 3 -30.12 18.89 -16.47
C PRO A 3 -30.77 20.25 -16.77
N GLU A 4 -30.98 21.09 -15.76
CA GLU A 4 -31.57 22.42 -15.94
C GLU A 4 -30.66 23.41 -16.69
N SER A 5 -29.35 23.15 -16.75
CA SER A 5 -28.40 23.98 -17.49
C SER A 5 -28.61 23.91 -19.00
N PHE A 6 -29.24 22.83 -19.53
CA PHE A 6 -29.67 22.77 -20.92
C PHE A 6 -30.72 23.84 -21.25
N ALA A 7 -31.54 24.23 -20.27
CA ALA A 7 -32.49 25.34 -20.37
C ALA A 7 -31.85 26.71 -20.03
N ARG A 8 -30.52 26.78 -19.89
CA ARG A 8 -29.75 27.97 -19.47
C ARG A 8 -30.15 28.51 -18.10
N VAL A 9 -30.67 27.65 -17.23
CA VAL A 9 -30.91 27.96 -15.83
C VAL A 9 -29.70 27.51 -15.02
N PHE A 10 -29.16 28.43 -14.23
CA PHE A 10 -28.02 28.19 -13.36
C PHE A 10 -28.38 28.67 -11.96
N SER A 11 -28.19 27.80 -10.98
CA SER A 11 -28.45 28.09 -9.58
C SER A 11 -27.36 27.45 -8.71
N PRO A 12 -27.26 27.80 -7.41
CA PRO A 12 -26.37 27.10 -6.50
C PRO A 12 -26.61 25.58 -6.46
N LYS A 13 -27.82 25.12 -6.78
CA LYS A 13 -28.15 23.70 -6.89
C LYS A 13 -27.56 23.03 -8.14
N SER A 14 -27.29 23.80 -9.18
CA SER A 14 -26.58 23.32 -10.37
C SER A 14 -25.10 23.06 -10.06
N ASP A 15 -24.50 23.88 -9.19
CA ASP A 15 -23.13 23.65 -8.69
C ASP A 15 -23.07 22.38 -7.81
N LEU A 16 -24.08 22.14 -6.97
CA LEU A 16 -24.18 20.90 -6.19
C LEU A 16 -24.22 19.65 -7.07
N TYR A 17 -24.93 19.71 -8.19
CA TYR A 17 -24.91 18.63 -9.19
C TYR A 17 -23.50 18.45 -9.78
N GLY A 18 -22.81 19.55 -10.09
CA GLY A 18 -21.42 19.53 -10.53
C GLY A 18 -20.48 18.86 -9.51
N VAL A 19 -20.64 19.17 -8.22
CA VAL A 19 -19.90 18.52 -7.13
C VAL A 19 -20.22 17.02 -7.05
N GLY A 20 -21.49 16.64 -7.14
CA GLY A 20 -21.90 15.24 -7.17
C GLY A 20 -21.28 14.47 -8.33
N ALA A 21 -21.24 15.08 -9.51
CA ALA A 21 -20.63 14.48 -10.71
C ALA A 21 -19.11 14.29 -10.52
N THR A 22 -18.43 15.26 -9.91
CA THR A 22 -17.00 15.18 -9.57
C THR A 22 -16.72 14.09 -8.54
N LEU A 23 -17.54 13.99 -7.49
CA LEU A 23 -17.40 12.94 -6.48
C LEU A 23 -17.63 11.55 -7.08
N LEU A 24 -18.62 11.41 -7.95
CA LEU A 24 -18.87 10.16 -8.67
C LEU A 24 -17.68 9.75 -9.54
N PHE A 25 -17.11 10.72 -10.27
CA PHE A 25 -15.90 10.48 -11.07
C PHE A 25 -14.73 10.07 -10.17
N ALA A 26 -14.50 10.76 -9.06
CA ALA A 26 -13.42 10.41 -8.12
C ALA A 26 -13.60 9.02 -7.49
N ALA A 27 -14.84 8.61 -7.22
CA ALA A 27 -15.13 7.31 -6.63
C ALA A 27 -15.00 6.15 -7.63
N THR A 28 -15.41 6.37 -8.89
CA THR A 28 -15.55 5.29 -9.88
C THR A 28 -14.49 5.30 -10.98
N GLY A 29 -13.81 6.43 -11.20
CA GLY A 29 -12.96 6.67 -12.37
C GLY A 29 -13.72 6.79 -13.69
N LEU A 30 -15.07 6.74 -13.67
CA LEU A 30 -15.90 6.76 -14.86
C LEU A 30 -16.49 8.15 -15.07
N GLU A 31 -16.37 8.67 -16.29
CA GLU A 31 -17.00 9.95 -16.64
C GLU A 31 -18.52 9.87 -16.41
N PRO A 32 -19.13 10.82 -15.67
CA PRO A 32 -20.56 10.76 -15.35
C PRO A 32 -21.47 10.69 -16.59
N GLY A 33 -21.04 11.27 -17.71
CA GLY A 33 -21.76 11.21 -19.00
C GLY A 33 -21.71 9.84 -19.69
N SER A 34 -20.72 9.00 -19.36
CA SER A 34 -20.56 7.64 -19.91
C SER A 34 -21.47 6.61 -19.24
N LEU A 35 -21.96 6.92 -18.04
CA LEU A 35 -22.82 6.03 -17.27
C LEU A 35 -24.24 6.00 -17.86
N PRO A 36 -24.97 4.87 -17.73
CA PRO A 36 -26.36 4.79 -18.18
C PRO A 36 -27.22 5.88 -17.53
N GLN A 37 -28.06 6.53 -18.31
CA GLN A 37 -28.99 7.56 -17.82
C GLN A 37 -30.44 7.13 -18.03
N GLN A 38 -31.30 7.43 -17.07
CA GLN A 38 -32.74 7.25 -17.18
C GLN A 38 -33.45 8.50 -16.68
N ARG A 39 -34.33 9.07 -17.50
CA ARG A 39 -35.08 10.30 -17.17
C ARG A 39 -34.17 11.43 -16.64
N LEU A 40 -33.06 11.68 -17.31
CA LEU A 40 -32.04 12.68 -16.94
C LEU A 40 -31.30 12.40 -15.60
N CYS A 41 -31.52 11.22 -15.00
CA CYS A 41 -30.83 10.78 -13.80
C CYS A 41 -29.72 9.77 -14.15
N ILE A 42 -28.53 9.98 -13.59
CA ILE A 42 -27.37 9.10 -13.77
C ILE A 42 -27.56 7.84 -12.93
N GLN A 43 -27.52 6.67 -13.56
CA GLN A 43 -27.68 5.38 -12.89
C GLN A 43 -26.34 4.88 -12.32
N PHE A 44 -25.81 5.60 -11.32
CA PHE A 44 -24.46 5.35 -10.80
C PHE A 44 -24.37 4.17 -9.82
N ARG A 45 -25.48 3.73 -9.21
CA ARG A 45 -25.46 2.67 -8.18
C ARG A 45 -24.79 1.39 -8.68
N LYS A 46 -25.02 1.03 -9.95
CA LYS A 46 -24.37 -0.12 -10.59
C LYS A 46 -22.85 0.03 -10.69
N ALA A 47 -22.35 1.26 -10.83
CA ALA A 47 -20.91 1.54 -10.88
C ALA A 47 -20.24 1.46 -9.49
N LEU A 48 -21.02 1.53 -8.41
CA LEU A 48 -20.53 1.35 -7.05
C LEU A 48 -20.57 -0.11 -6.58
N LEU A 49 -21.35 -0.97 -7.23
CA LEU A 49 -21.46 -2.39 -6.87
C LEU A 49 -20.08 -3.07 -6.90
N GLY A 50 -19.74 -3.78 -5.83
CA GLY A 50 -18.47 -4.48 -5.65
C GLY A 50 -17.29 -3.59 -5.28
N THR A 51 -17.42 -2.26 -5.33
CA THR A 51 -16.37 -1.31 -4.96
C THR A 51 -16.25 -1.18 -3.44
N ILE A 52 -15.18 -0.53 -2.96
CA ILE A 52 -15.01 -0.21 -1.54
C ILE A 52 -16.11 0.72 -1.01
N TRP A 53 -16.64 1.58 -1.88
CA TRP A 53 -17.62 2.59 -1.51
C TRP A 53 -18.97 1.99 -1.14
N GLU A 54 -19.37 0.90 -1.78
CA GLU A 54 -20.61 0.19 -1.42
C GLU A 54 -20.51 -0.46 -0.03
N ARG A 55 -19.37 -1.05 0.29
CA ARG A 55 -19.19 -1.88 1.50
C ARG A 55 -18.89 -1.05 2.74
N GLU A 56 -17.99 -0.08 2.61
CA GLU A 56 -17.41 0.63 3.74
C GLU A 56 -18.07 2.00 3.96
N GLU A 57 -18.56 2.62 2.89
CA GLU A 57 -19.06 4.01 2.92
C GLU A 57 -20.45 4.12 2.25
N PRO A 58 -21.47 3.37 2.72
CA PRO A 58 -22.79 3.31 2.08
C PRO A 58 -23.47 4.69 1.99
N TRP A 59 -23.11 5.61 2.90
CA TRP A 59 -23.56 7.01 2.87
C TRP A 59 -23.13 7.76 1.61
N LEU A 60 -22.09 7.32 0.89
CA LEU A 60 -21.67 7.98 -0.35
C LEU A 60 -22.78 7.86 -1.39
N ALA A 61 -23.42 6.71 -1.49
CA ALA A 61 -24.52 6.52 -2.44
C ALA A 61 -25.71 7.43 -2.10
N GLU A 62 -26.02 7.60 -0.82
CA GLU A 62 -27.08 8.51 -0.35
C GLU A 62 -26.74 9.99 -0.61
N LEU A 63 -25.49 10.38 -0.36
CA LEU A 63 -25.00 11.72 -0.69
C LEU A 63 -25.10 11.99 -2.20
N LEU A 64 -24.70 11.02 -3.03
CA LEU A 64 -24.77 11.12 -4.48
C LEU A 64 -26.21 11.20 -4.98
N ASP A 65 -27.16 10.47 -4.39
CA ASP A 65 -28.58 10.62 -4.72
C ASP A 65 -29.05 12.07 -4.50
N GLY A 66 -28.71 12.67 -3.34
CA GLY A 66 -29.10 14.04 -3.02
C GLY A 66 -28.37 15.13 -3.82
N LEU A 67 -27.18 14.84 -4.37
CA LEU A 67 -26.45 15.79 -5.24
C LEU A 67 -26.85 15.66 -6.71
N LEU A 68 -27.09 14.44 -7.18
CA LEU A 68 -27.33 14.10 -8.59
C LEU A 68 -28.81 13.94 -8.95
N ALA A 69 -29.73 14.27 -8.03
CA ALA A 69 -31.16 14.23 -8.33
C ALA A 69 -31.46 15.09 -9.58
N PRO A 70 -32.28 14.60 -10.52
CA PRO A 70 -32.50 15.28 -11.79
C PRO A 70 -33.20 16.63 -11.60
N ALA A 71 -34.20 16.70 -10.72
CA ALA A 71 -34.91 17.92 -10.38
C ALA A 71 -34.17 18.69 -9.26
N PRO A 72 -33.94 20.01 -9.39
CA PRO A 72 -33.27 20.80 -8.36
C PRO A 72 -33.97 20.72 -6.98
N GLU A 73 -35.29 20.67 -6.94
CA GLU A 73 -36.10 20.56 -5.73
C GLU A 73 -35.81 19.30 -4.91
N ASP A 74 -35.42 18.20 -5.57
CA ASP A 74 -35.07 16.93 -4.92
C ASP A 74 -33.62 16.89 -4.42
N ARG A 75 -32.80 17.88 -4.80
CA ARG A 75 -31.43 18.03 -4.30
C ARG A 75 -31.39 18.70 -2.94
N PHE A 76 -30.25 18.58 -2.26
CA PHE A 76 -29.94 19.40 -1.09
C PHE A 76 -30.25 20.88 -1.33
N SER A 77 -30.85 21.53 -0.34
CA SER A 77 -31.23 22.94 -0.40
C SER A 77 -30.01 23.86 -0.51
N SER A 78 -28.87 23.44 0.05
CA SER A 78 -27.62 24.21 0.05
C SER A 78 -26.38 23.32 0.23
N ALA A 79 -25.20 23.87 -0.07
CA ALA A 79 -23.92 23.21 0.19
C ALA A 79 -23.69 22.95 1.68
N ALA A 80 -24.21 23.79 2.57
CA ALA A 80 -24.12 23.60 4.02
C ALA A 80 -24.93 22.39 4.48
N GLU A 81 -26.07 22.11 3.84
CA GLU A 81 -26.86 20.92 4.14
C GLU A 81 -26.14 19.65 3.68
N ALA A 82 -25.61 19.64 2.45
CA ALA A 82 -24.85 18.52 1.90
C ALA A 82 -23.59 18.22 2.74
N SER A 83 -22.86 19.25 3.17
CA SER A 83 -21.69 19.09 4.04
C SER A 83 -22.09 18.61 5.44
N GLY A 84 -23.21 19.11 5.99
CA GLY A 84 -23.77 18.63 7.25
C GLY A 84 -24.18 17.16 7.19
N PHE A 85 -24.74 16.70 6.07
CA PHE A 85 -25.00 15.29 5.81
C PHE A 85 -23.70 14.48 5.83
N LEU A 86 -22.69 14.89 5.06
CA LEU A 86 -21.39 14.22 4.97
C LEU A 86 -20.72 14.08 6.34
N GLN A 87 -20.74 15.14 7.15
CA GLN A 87 -20.13 15.13 8.49
C GLN A 87 -20.85 14.15 9.41
N ARG A 88 -22.19 14.15 9.45
CA ARG A 88 -22.97 13.20 10.26
C ARG A 88 -22.76 11.77 9.81
N ALA A 89 -22.78 11.54 8.50
CA ALA A 89 -22.54 10.24 7.90
C ALA A 89 -21.17 9.67 8.29
N ARG A 90 -20.10 10.48 8.27
CA ARG A 90 -18.77 10.05 8.72
C ARG A 90 -18.70 9.76 10.23
N LEU A 91 -19.43 10.52 11.04
CA LEU A 91 -19.45 10.31 12.49
C LEU A 91 -20.23 9.05 12.89
N CYS A 92 -21.33 8.75 12.18
CA CYS A 92 -22.17 7.59 12.43
C CYS A 92 -21.70 6.32 11.72
N GLY A 93 -21.06 6.46 10.55
CA GLY A 93 -20.54 5.36 9.71
C GLY A 93 -19.39 4.59 10.35
N GLY A 94 -18.73 5.14 11.38
CA GLY A 94 -17.71 4.41 12.15
C GLY A 94 -18.24 3.52 13.28
N LYS A 95 -19.56 3.50 13.56
CA LYS A 95 -20.13 2.86 14.76
C LYS A 95 -21.51 2.20 14.57
N GLN A 96 -21.80 1.60 13.42
CA GLN A 96 -22.97 0.70 13.31
C GLN A 96 -22.56 -0.74 12.98
N GLY A 97 -22.22 -1.43 14.06
CA GLY A 97 -22.04 -2.87 14.18
C GLY A 97 -22.11 -3.28 15.65
N GLY A 98 -23.17 -2.86 16.35
CA GLY A 98 -23.40 -3.25 17.74
C GLY A 98 -24.13 -4.60 17.81
N LEU A 99 -23.43 -5.66 18.21
CA LEU A 99 -23.98 -6.86 18.85
C LEU A 99 -22.96 -7.37 19.91
N PRO A 100 -23.35 -8.22 20.87
CA PRO A 100 -22.94 -8.16 22.27
C PRO A 100 -21.52 -8.74 22.49
N PRO A 101 -20.92 -8.58 23.68
CA PRO A 101 -19.60 -9.11 23.95
C PRO A 101 -19.68 -10.64 24.07
N GLY A 102 -19.20 -11.37 23.08
CA GLY A 102 -19.18 -12.84 23.14
C GLY A 102 -18.99 -13.62 21.84
N SER A 103 -18.70 -12.99 20.71
CA SER A 103 -18.27 -13.72 19.51
C SER A 103 -17.20 -12.96 18.76
N GLU A 104 -15.97 -13.46 18.81
CA GLU A 104 -14.92 -13.17 17.85
C GLU A 104 -15.37 -13.68 16.47
N VAL A 105 -16.27 -12.95 15.83
CA VAL A 105 -16.46 -13.06 14.39
C VAL A 105 -15.49 -12.07 13.79
N ALA A 106 -14.33 -12.57 13.38
CA ALA A 106 -13.41 -11.84 12.53
C ALA A 106 -14.19 -11.26 11.35
N LEU A 107 -14.18 -9.93 11.22
CA LEU A 107 -14.69 -9.24 10.04
C LEU A 107 -14.08 -9.92 8.80
N PRO A 108 -14.83 -10.11 7.71
CA PRO A 108 -14.27 -10.64 6.47
C PRO A 108 -13.30 -9.60 5.91
N SER A 109 -12.03 -9.71 6.30
CA SER A 109 -10.91 -9.19 5.54
C SER A 109 -11.13 -9.66 4.12
N SER A 110 -11.42 -8.76 3.18
CA SER A 110 -11.37 -9.10 1.76
C SER A 110 -9.91 -9.41 1.45
N SER A 111 -9.50 -10.66 1.67
CA SER A 111 -8.23 -11.14 1.18
C SER A 111 -8.31 -11.00 -0.33
N LEU A 112 -7.51 -10.10 -0.88
CA LEU A 112 -7.07 -10.29 -2.25
C LEU A 112 -6.39 -11.66 -2.22
N ASP A 113 -7.03 -12.68 -2.77
CA ASP A 113 -6.48 -14.03 -2.68
C ASP A 113 -5.14 -14.03 -3.42
N PRO A 114 -4.03 -14.34 -2.73
CA PRO A 114 -2.73 -14.28 -3.35
C PRO A 114 -2.58 -15.38 -4.39
N PRO A 115 -1.71 -15.20 -5.41
CA PRO A 115 -1.39 -16.24 -6.37
C PRO A 115 -0.99 -17.53 -5.64
N ARG A 116 -1.45 -18.68 -6.13
CA ARG A 116 -1.20 -19.98 -5.49
C ARG A 116 0.30 -20.18 -5.26
N GLY A 117 0.68 -20.45 -4.01
CA GLY A 117 2.07 -20.65 -3.61
C GLY A 117 2.84 -19.36 -3.29
N SER A 118 2.18 -18.19 -3.25
CA SER A 118 2.76 -16.93 -2.77
C SER A 118 2.98 -16.97 -1.25
N GLY A 119 4.16 -16.51 -0.82
CA GLY A 119 4.46 -16.28 0.59
C GLY A 119 4.01 -14.89 1.07
N VAL A 120 3.61 -14.02 0.15
CA VAL A 120 3.12 -12.67 0.43
C VAL A 120 1.66 -12.75 0.88
N ARG A 121 1.33 -12.10 1.99
CA ARG A 121 -0.05 -11.95 2.46
C ARG A 121 -0.47 -10.50 2.37
N VAL A 122 -1.65 -10.26 1.82
CA VAL A 122 -2.25 -8.93 1.73
C VAL A 122 -3.56 -8.94 2.49
N GLU A 123 -3.64 -8.08 3.50
CA GLU A 123 -4.86 -7.82 4.26
C GLU A 123 -5.31 -6.40 3.93
N ARG A 124 -6.54 -6.26 3.45
CA ARG A 124 -7.15 -4.95 3.20
C ARG A 124 -8.34 -4.77 4.15
N SER A 125 -8.32 -3.68 4.90
CA SER A 125 -9.39 -3.28 5.82
C SER A 125 -9.72 -1.80 5.57
N GLY A 126 -10.80 -1.54 4.82
CA GLY A 126 -11.16 -0.19 4.38
C GLY A 126 -10.08 0.48 3.52
N PHE A 127 -9.60 1.65 3.98
CA PHE A 127 -8.49 2.40 3.36
C PHE A 127 -7.10 1.98 3.85
N ASN A 128 -7.03 0.97 4.73
CA ASN A 128 -5.75 0.43 5.19
C ASN A 128 -5.41 -0.83 4.40
N LEU A 129 -4.28 -0.79 3.71
CA LEU A 129 -3.66 -1.93 3.05
C LEU A 129 -2.47 -2.37 3.89
N ARG A 130 -2.43 -3.65 4.24
CA ARG A 130 -1.33 -4.27 4.96
C ARG A 130 -0.75 -5.39 4.10
N VAL A 131 0.51 -5.23 3.71
CA VAL A 131 1.25 -6.22 2.91
C VAL A 131 2.36 -6.80 3.79
N LEU A 132 2.30 -8.11 3.99
CA LEU A 132 3.29 -8.88 4.72
C LEU A 132 4.21 -9.59 3.72
N PHE A 133 5.48 -9.20 3.74
CA PHE A 133 6.51 -9.82 2.93
C PHE A 133 7.21 -10.92 3.74
N PRO A 134 7.29 -12.14 3.22
CA PRO A 134 8.03 -13.20 3.87
C PRO A 134 9.52 -12.84 3.95
N PRO A 135 10.28 -13.41 4.90
CA PRO A 135 11.72 -13.27 4.91
C PRO A 135 12.30 -13.83 3.59
N PRO A 136 13.40 -13.24 3.09
CA PRO A 136 14.04 -13.73 1.87
C PRO A 136 14.49 -15.19 2.03
N ASP A 137 14.35 -15.98 0.97
CA ASP A 137 14.78 -17.39 0.95
C ASP A 137 16.27 -17.50 1.32
N LEU A 138 16.59 -18.38 2.28
CA LEU A 138 17.99 -18.70 2.62
C LEU A 138 18.78 -19.23 1.42
N GLY A 139 18.11 -19.87 0.46
CA GLY A 139 18.77 -20.54 -0.66
C GLY A 139 19.67 -19.61 -1.47
N ASP A 140 19.26 -18.34 -1.66
CA ASP A 140 19.99 -17.40 -2.50
C ASP A 140 21.22 -16.80 -1.77
N SER A 141 21.19 -16.72 -0.44
CA SER A 141 22.28 -16.13 0.36
C SER A 141 23.24 -17.18 0.95
N LEU A 142 22.88 -18.46 0.93
CA LEU A 142 23.66 -19.55 1.52
C LEU A 142 25.05 -19.72 0.90
N PRO A 143 25.25 -19.68 -0.44
CA PRO A 143 26.59 -19.76 -1.03
C PRO A 143 27.49 -18.59 -0.62
N THR A 144 26.95 -17.37 -0.63
CA THR A 144 27.66 -16.16 -0.23
C THR A 144 28.02 -16.20 1.26
N GLY A 145 27.10 -16.64 2.12
CA GLY A 145 27.34 -16.80 3.55
C GLY A 145 28.40 -17.87 3.85
N ALA A 146 28.33 -19.02 3.19
CA ALA A 146 29.33 -20.08 3.32
C ALA A 146 30.72 -19.63 2.84
N PHE A 147 30.79 -18.96 1.68
CA PHE A 147 32.03 -18.37 1.18
C PHE A 147 32.57 -17.31 2.15
N ALA A 148 31.71 -16.45 2.69
CA ALA A 148 32.12 -15.42 3.65
C ALA A 148 32.73 -16.01 4.92
N ILE A 149 32.15 -17.09 5.45
CA ILE A 149 32.71 -17.83 6.59
C ILE A 149 34.08 -18.41 6.22
N ALA A 150 34.16 -19.13 5.10
CA ALA A 150 35.41 -19.76 4.66
C ALA A 150 36.52 -18.74 4.42
N TRP A 151 36.21 -17.63 3.75
CA TRP A 151 37.12 -16.53 3.48
C TRP A 151 37.61 -15.84 4.76
N THR A 152 36.70 -15.59 5.70
CA THR A 152 37.05 -14.97 6.98
C THR A 152 37.93 -15.90 7.81
N ALA A 153 37.63 -17.20 7.85
CA ALA A 153 38.44 -18.20 8.52
C ALA A 153 39.85 -18.31 7.90
N PHE A 154 39.94 -18.34 6.56
CA PHE A 154 41.21 -18.34 5.85
C PHE A 154 42.05 -17.09 6.18
N THR A 155 41.43 -15.92 6.12
CA THR A 155 42.08 -14.64 6.44
C THR A 155 42.59 -14.65 7.89
N ALA A 156 41.81 -15.19 8.84
CA ALA A 156 42.22 -15.32 10.23
C ALA A 156 43.44 -16.25 10.41
N VAL A 157 43.40 -17.44 9.80
CA VAL A 157 44.51 -18.40 9.86
C VAL A 157 45.77 -17.82 9.24
N TRP A 158 45.67 -17.18 8.07
CA TRP A 158 46.78 -16.50 7.43
C TRP A 158 47.38 -15.40 8.31
N THR A 159 46.53 -14.53 8.86
CA THR A 159 46.97 -13.43 9.72
C THR A 159 47.66 -13.94 10.98
N ALA A 160 47.11 -14.98 11.62
CA ALA A 160 47.70 -15.62 12.79
C ALA A 160 49.05 -16.29 12.46
N GLY A 161 49.15 -16.96 11.30
CA GLY A 161 50.39 -17.56 10.81
C GLY A 161 51.50 -16.53 10.65
N VAL A 162 51.22 -15.40 9.99
CA VAL A 162 52.18 -14.31 9.78
C VAL A 162 52.62 -13.67 11.11
N LEU A 163 51.70 -13.47 12.05
CA LEU A 163 52.02 -12.96 13.38
C LEU A 163 52.90 -13.95 14.17
N SER A 164 52.57 -15.25 14.12
CA SER A 164 53.35 -16.30 14.80
C SER A 164 54.75 -16.48 14.23
N ALA A 165 54.94 -16.17 12.94
CA ALA A 165 56.24 -16.15 12.26
C ALA A 165 57.09 -14.90 12.58
N GLY A 166 56.59 -13.98 13.43
CA GLY A 166 57.32 -12.79 13.85
C GLY A 166 57.36 -11.67 12.80
N ALA A 167 56.44 -11.66 11.83
CA ALA A 167 56.37 -10.68 10.76
C ALA A 167 55.15 -9.72 10.87
N PRO A 168 55.04 -8.90 11.94
CA PRO A 168 53.84 -8.11 12.21
C PRO A 168 53.55 -7.04 11.15
N VAL A 169 54.57 -6.49 10.49
CA VAL A 169 54.38 -5.53 9.39
C VAL A 169 53.70 -6.19 8.19
N MET A 170 54.06 -7.44 7.90
CA MET A 170 53.43 -8.21 6.81
C MET A 170 51.97 -8.55 7.14
N ALA A 171 51.62 -8.69 8.42
CA ALA A 171 50.24 -8.95 8.84
C ALA A 171 49.30 -7.78 8.51
N LEU A 172 49.79 -6.54 8.42
CA LEU A 172 48.99 -5.37 7.99
C LEU A 172 48.41 -5.54 6.58
N PHE A 173 49.06 -6.37 5.73
CA PHE A 173 48.54 -6.70 4.40
C PHE A 173 47.16 -7.37 4.46
N SER A 174 46.80 -8.01 5.57
CA SER A 174 45.49 -8.67 5.75
C SER A 174 44.32 -7.69 5.98
N LEU A 175 44.57 -6.43 6.33
CA LEU A 175 43.53 -5.45 6.67
C LEU A 175 42.45 -5.26 5.59
N PRO A 176 42.77 -5.05 4.29
CA PRO A 176 41.74 -4.97 3.25
C PRO A 176 40.93 -6.26 3.11
N PHE A 177 41.53 -7.43 3.39
CA PHE A 177 40.86 -8.73 3.30
C PHE A 177 39.86 -8.94 4.44
N TRP A 178 40.17 -8.42 5.64
CA TRP A 178 39.22 -8.33 6.75
C TRP A 178 38.03 -7.41 6.43
N GLY A 179 38.30 -6.26 5.78
CA GLY A 179 37.25 -5.38 5.29
C GLY A 179 36.33 -6.08 4.28
N ALA A 180 36.89 -6.79 3.31
CA ALA A 180 36.15 -7.58 2.35
C ALA A 180 35.33 -8.70 3.03
N GLY A 181 35.93 -9.43 3.98
CA GLY A 181 35.25 -10.47 4.75
C GLY A 181 34.07 -9.94 5.56
N GLY A 182 34.24 -8.78 6.20
CA GLY A 182 33.16 -8.10 6.92
C GLY A 182 31.99 -7.70 6.01
N SER A 183 32.27 -7.18 4.80
CA SER A 183 31.22 -6.88 3.82
C SER A 183 30.49 -8.14 3.37
N LEU A 184 31.22 -9.20 3.03
CA LEU A 184 30.64 -10.47 2.58
C LEU A 184 29.76 -11.11 3.66
N LEU A 185 30.19 -11.05 4.93
CA LEU A 185 29.38 -11.53 6.06
C LEU A 185 28.11 -10.68 6.20
N LYS A 186 28.21 -9.35 6.08
CA LYS A 186 27.06 -8.45 6.13
C LYS A 186 26.08 -8.73 4.99
N ASP A 187 26.56 -9.00 3.79
CA ASP A 187 25.71 -9.24 2.61
C ASP A 187 25.09 -10.65 2.63
N GLY A 188 25.83 -11.66 3.09
CA GLY A 188 25.33 -13.03 3.24
C GLY A 188 24.31 -13.19 4.37
N PHE A 189 24.57 -12.61 5.54
CA PHE A 189 23.70 -12.74 6.73
C PHE A 189 22.72 -11.58 6.92
N GLY A 190 22.92 -10.46 6.23
CA GLY A 190 22.03 -9.30 6.31
C GLY A 190 20.56 -9.62 5.99
N PRO A 191 20.24 -10.35 4.89
CA PRO A 191 18.87 -10.75 4.56
C PRO A 191 18.22 -11.61 5.65
N LEU A 192 18.98 -12.54 6.24
CA LEU A 192 18.56 -13.39 7.35
C LEU A 192 18.19 -12.58 8.59
N LEU A 193 19.00 -11.57 8.92
CA LEU A 193 18.80 -10.71 10.09
C LEU A 193 17.65 -9.70 9.92
N ARG A 194 17.18 -9.45 8.68
CA ARG A 194 16.09 -8.50 8.42
C ARG A 194 14.71 -9.05 8.80
N GLY A 195 14.51 -10.37 8.76
CA GLY A 195 13.25 -11.03 9.11
C GLY A 195 12.09 -10.67 8.16
N ALA A 196 10.87 -11.03 8.55
CA ALA A 196 9.66 -10.64 7.82
C ALA A 196 9.48 -9.11 7.87
N THR A 197 9.06 -8.52 6.75
CA THR A 197 8.80 -7.08 6.67
C THR A 197 7.34 -6.82 6.37
N GLU A 198 6.88 -5.65 6.80
CA GLU A 198 5.49 -5.25 6.75
C GLU A 198 5.42 -3.85 6.14
N LEU A 199 4.55 -3.72 5.15
CA LEU A 199 4.15 -2.44 4.57
C LEU A 199 2.70 -2.16 4.96
N ARG A 200 2.46 -1.01 5.57
CA ARG A 200 1.13 -0.50 5.89
C ARG A 200 0.91 0.78 5.08
N ILE A 201 -0.13 0.82 4.28
CA ILE A 201 -0.56 2.01 3.55
C ILE A 201 -1.94 2.38 4.08
N GLY A 202 -2.04 3.50 4.78
CA GLY A 202 -3.30 4.09 5.21
C GLY A 202 -3.73 5.22 4.28
N ARG A 203 -4.78 5.93 4.68
CA ARG A 203 -5.37 7.03 3.91
C ARG A 203 -4.39 8.17 3.66
N ASP A 204 -3.69 8.62 4.70
CA ASP A 204 -2.88 9.83 4.67
C ASP A 204 -1.39 9.54 4.91
N GLU A 205 -1.07 8.36 5.47
CA GLU A 205 0.27 7.93 5.85
C GLU A 205 0.55 6.49 5.42
N TRP A 206 1.82 6.20 5.14
CA TRP A 206 2.33 4.85 4.93
C TRP A 206 3.53 4.58 5.84
N SER A 207 3.76 3.31 6.18
CA SER A 207 4.92 2.88 6.95
C SER A 207 5.45 1.53 6.46
N TYR A 208 6.76 1.40 6.43
CA TYR A 208 7.47 0.16 6.11
C TYR A 208 8.40 -0.20 7.25
N GLY A 209 8.34 -1.44 7.72
CA GLY A 209 9.12 -1.86 8.88
C GLY A 209 9.31 -3.37 8.98
N ARG A 210 10.05 -3.79 10.00
CA ARG A 210 10.14 -5.21 10.36
C ARG A 210 8.87 -5.61 11.12
N LEU A 211 8.32 -6.77 10.77
CA LEU A 211 7.16 -7.32 11.46
C LEU A 211 7.46 -7.47 12.97
N GLY A 212 6.63 -6.87 13.81
CA GLY A 212 6.78 -6.89 15.27
C GLY A 212 7.74 -5.83 15.85
N SER A 213 8.37 -4.99 15.01
CA SER A 213 9.13 -3.84 15.50
C SER A 213 8.21 -2.62 15.67
N ASN A 214 8.40 -1.88 16.78
CA ASN A 214 7.64 -0.65 17.04
C ASN A 214 8.20 0.58 16.29
N LYS A 215 9.39 0.45 15.69
CA LYS A 215 10.04 1.55 14.96
C LYS A 215 9.99 1.24 13.45
N PRO A 216 9.27 2.05 12.65
CA PRO A 216 9.29 1.88 11.20
C PRO A 216 10.68 2.16 10.64
N ILE A 217 11.04 1.46 9.57
CA ILE A 217 12.25 1.70 8.79
C ILE A 217 12.08 2.97 7.96
N ALA A 218 10.88 3.15 7.39
CA ALA A 218 10.49 4.34 6.66
C ALA A 218 9.00 4.62 6.90
N GLU A 219 8.63 5.89 6.91
CA GLU A 219 7.26 6.37 7.03
C GLU A 219 7.13 7.68 6.24
N GLY A 220 5.92 7.99 5.78
CA GLY A 220 5.66 9.16 4.97
C GLY A 220 4.18 9.33 4.61
N SER A 221 3.86 10.25 3.69
CA SER A 221 2.49 10.56 3.31
C SER A 221 2.05 9.80 2.06
N THR A 222 0.79 9.33 2.07
CA THR A 222 0.19 8.62 0.92
C THR A 222 -0.17 9.58 -0.23
N ALA A 223 -0.10 10.90 -0.03
CA ALA A 223 -0.58 11.90 -1.00
C ALA A 223 0.13 11.87 -2.37
N GLN A 224 1.39 11.43 -2.43
CA GLN A 224 2.18 11.28 -3.66
C GLN A 224 2.79 9.90 -3.81
N LEU A 225 2.23 8.89 -3.14
CA LEU A 225 2.79 7.55 -3.12
C LEU A 225 2.52 6.85 -4.46
N LEU A 226 3.59 6.55 -5.18
CA LEU A 226 3.55 5.75 -6.41
C LEU A 226 4.25 4.42 -6.16
N CYS A 227 3.64 3.34 -6.63
CA CYS A 227 4.27 2.02 -6.66
C CYS A 227 4.88 1.79 -8.04
N ARG A 228 6.19 1.51 -8.10
CA ARG A 228 6.85 1.07 -9.33
C ARG A 228 7.47 -0.30 -9.14
N ASP A 229 7.36 -1.12 -10.18
CA ASP A 229 8.22 -2.29 -10.31
C ASP A 229 9.63 -1.81 -10.66
N ALA A 230 10.56 -1.96 -9.71
CA ALA A 230 11.92 -1.46 -9.86
C ALA A 230 12.89 -2.50 -10.42
N SER A 231 12.44 -3.70 -10.78
CA SER A 231 13.34 -4.80 -11.13
C SER A 231 13.02 -5.46 -12.46
N LEU A 232 13.97 -5.43 -13.40
CA LEU A 232 13.94 -6.31 -14.57
C LEU A 232 14.42 -7.75 -14.24
N ALA A 233 14.83 -8.01 -13.00
CA ALA A 233 15.35 -9.31 -12.59
C ALA A 233 14.22 -10.32 -12.26
N ALA A 234 14.53 -11.62 -12.40
CA ALA A 234 13.61 -12.73 -12.13
C ALA A 234 13.12 -12.79 -10.67
N ARG A 235 13.91 -12.25 -9.72
CA ARG A 235 13.53 -12.00 -8.33
C ARG A 235 13.77 -10.52 -8.03
N GLY A 236 12.69 -9.77 -7.82
CA GLY A 236 12.72 -8.31 -7.74
C GLY A 236 12.35 -7.75 -6.38
N SER A 237 12.23 -6.43 -6.32
CA SER A 237 11.65 -5.69 -5.21
C SER A 237 10.72 -4.61 -5.75
N LEU A 238 9.69 -4.28 -4.98
CA LEU A 238 8.85 -3.13 -5.27
C LEU A 238 9.54 -1.87 -4.76
N THR A 239 9.41 -0.75 -5.49
CA THR A 239 9.84 0.55 -4.99
C THR A 239 8.62 1.43 -4.83
N LEU A 240 8.46 1.96 -3.62
CA LEU A 240 7.52 3.02 -3.30
C LEU A 240 8.25 4.36 -3.48
N GLU A 241 7.68 5.22 -4.30
CA GLU A 241 8.17 6.58 -4.55
C GLU A 241 7.22 7.56 -3.87
N GLU A 242 7.73 8.40 -2.96
CA GLU A 242 7.04 9.57 -2.44
C GLU A 242 7.84 10.82 -2.86
N GLY A 243 7.47 11.40 -4.00
CA GLY A 243 8.22 12.49 -4.61
C GLY A 243 9.64 12.06 -5.02
N VAL A 244 10.65 12.41 -4.20
CA VAL A 244 12.07 12.05 -4.41
C VAL A 244 12.53 10.91 -3.47
N LEU A 245 11.70 10.55 -2.49
CA LEU A 245 12.02 9.47 -1.57
C LEU A 245 11.68 8.13 -2.21
N GLU A 246 12.71 7.31 -2.44
CA GLU A 246 12.57 5.94 -2.91
C GLU A 246 12.73 4.95 -1.76
N GLN A 247 11.68 4.17 -1.48
CA GLN A 247 11.71 3.10 -0.50
C GLN A 247 11.52 1.74 -1.18
N ARG A 248 12.52 0.88 -1.08
CA ARG A 248 12.44 -0.50 -1.58
C ARG A 248 11.74 -1.41 -0.56
N CYS A 249 10.78 -2.19 -1.03
CA CYS A 249 9.95 -3.11 -0.27
C CYS A 249 10.00 -4.52 -0.88
N GLY A 250 9.95 -5.55 -0.02
CA GLY A 250 9.82 -6.95 -0.43
C GLY A 250 10.93 -7.43 -1.37
N GLN A 251 12.13 -7.69 -0.85
CA GLN A 251 13.20 -8.29 -1.67
C GLN A 251 12.90 -9.76 -1.99
N GLY A 252 13.14 -10.17 -3.23
CA GLY A 252 12.99 -11.57 -3.65
C GLY A 252 11.62 -11.92 -4.24
N LEU A 253 10.78 -10.92 -4.53
CA LEU A 253 9.45 -11.13 -5.09
C LEU A 253 9.52 -11.71 -6.51
N ARG A 254 8.69 -12.71 -6.79
CA ARG A 254 8.53 -13.28 -8.13
C ARG A 254 7.81 -12.28 -9.05
N PRO A 255 7.96 -12.39 -10.38
CA PRO A 255 7.28 -11.49 -11.32
C PRO A 255 5.76 -11.49 -11.13
N VAL A 256 5.15 -12.67 -10.99
CA VAL A 256 3.71 -12.83 -10.74
C VAL A 256 3.25 -12.19 -9.43
N GLU A 257 4.11 -12.16 -8.41
CA GLU A 257 3.80 -11.49 -7.13
C GLU A 257 3.89 -9.97 -7.26
N ARG A 258 4.76 -9.45 -8.12
CA ARG A 258 4.90 -8.01 -8.38
C ARG A 258 3.75 -7.47 -9.20
N ASP A 259 3.41 -8.15 -10.30
CA ASP A 259 2.25 -7.81 -11.14
C ASP A 259 0.93 -7.81 -10.36
N TRP A 260 0.84 -8.63 -9.32
CA TRP A 260 -0.33 -8.70 -8.45
C TRP A 260 -0.40 -7.57 -7.41
N LEU A 261 0.74 -6.96 -7.05
CA LEU A 261 0.85 -5.91 -6.03
C LEU A 261 0.83 -4.49 -6.60
N THR A 262 1.10 -4.32 -7.90
CA THR A 262 1.03 -3.07 -8.65
C THR A 262 -0.35 -2.82 -9.23
#